data_AF-A0A377ZTS9-F1
#
_entry.id   AF-A0A377ZTS9-F1
#
_cell.length_a   1.000
_cell.length_b   1.000
_cell.length_c   1.000
_cell.angle_alpha   90.00
_cell.angle_beta   90.00
_cell.angle_gamma   90.00
#
_symmetry.space_group_name_H-M   'P 1'
#
loop_
_entity.id
_entity.type
_entity.pdbx_description
1 polymer ?
#
loop_
_entity_poly.entity_id
_entity_poly.type
_entity_poly.pdbx_seq_one_letter_code
_entity_poly.pdbx_strand_id
1 'polypeptide(L)'
;MQILLLLQEINRRYGITIVLITHEMSVIQKICHKVAVMQAGRIVEQGAVFDLFAQPQHPVTASFVQSVVHDRLPQRVASLLQRDNGARAIRLEFIGATAQQPIINHLIREYAVEVNILFASMSEVQGRILGFMIVQLLGEPDETDRAITHLADAGVKITHV
;
A
#
# COMPACT_ATOMS: atom_id res chain seq x y z
N MET A 1 -7.19 6.84 23.51
CA MET A 1 -7.86 5.73 22.79
C MET A 1 -9.24 5.34 23.33
N GLN A 2 -9.51 5.45 24.63
CA GLN A 2 -10.76 4.95 25.23
C GLN A 2 -12.03 5.69 24.75
N ILE A 3 -11.97 7.02 24.61
CA ILE A 3 -13.10 7.85 24.13
C ILE A 3 -13.48 7.53 22.68
N LEU A 4 -12.48 7.25 21.85
CA LEU A 4 -12.63 6.96 20.43
C LEU A 4 -13.38 5.64 20.17
N LEU A 5 -13.10 4.62 20.98
CA LEU A 5 -13.83 3.34 20.94
C LEU A 5 -15.29 3.52 21.38
N LEU A 6 -15.55 4.36 22.37
CA LEU A 6 -16.90 4.70 22.79
C LEU A 6 -17.69 5.38 21.66
N LEU A 7 -17.07 6.33 20.94
CA LEU A 7 -17.71 6.97 19.78
C LEU A 7 -18.06 5.96 18.68
N GLN A 8 -17.16 5.01 18.41
CA GLN A 8 -17.42 3.94 17.45
C GLN A 8 -18.59 3.04 17.89
N GLU A 9 -18.65 2.68 19.18
CA GLU A 9 -19.76 1.90 19.74
C GLU A 9 -21.09 2.66 19.63
N ILE A 10 -21.11 3.95 19.96
CA ILE A 10 -22.29 4.81 19.87
C ILE A 10 -22.78 4.90 18.42
N ASN A 11 -21.87 5.14 17.46
CA ASN A 11 -22.21 5.16 16.03
C ASN A 11 -22.84 3.82 15.61
N ARG A 12 -22.23 2.69 15.99
CA ARG A 12 -22.73 1.36 15.61
C ARG A 12 -24.07 1.01 16.27
N ARG A 13 -24.26 1.41 17.53
CA ARG A 13 -25.45 1.06 18.32
C ARG A 13 -26.65 1.94 18.01
N TYR A 14 -26.43 3.22 17.76
CA TYR A 14 -27.49 4.22 17.62
C TYR A 14 -27.59 4.83 16.20
N GLY A 15 -26.69 4.47 15.28
CA GLY A 15 -26.71 4.98 13.90
C GLY A 15 -26.39 6.47 13.78
N ILE A 16 -25.73 7.06 14.78
CA ILE A 16 -25.44 8.50 14.83
C ILE A 16 -24.31 8.86 13.87
N THR A 17 -24.49 9.89 13.04
CA THR A 17 -23.42 10.44 12.20
C THR A 17 -22.42 11.22 13.02
N ILE A 18 -21.12 10.91 12.88
CA ILE A 18 -20.02 11.57 13.60
C ILE A 18 -19.09 12.22 12.57
N VAL A 19 -18.78 13.51 12.77
CA VAL A 19 -17.73 14.22 12.04
C VAL A 19 -16.58 14.45 13.00
N LEU A 20 -15.39 13.94 12.63
CA LEU A 20 -14.17 14.08 13.40
C LEU A 20 -13.16 14.93 12.64
N ILE A 21 -12.51 15.86 13.33
CA ILE A 21 -11.40 16.66 12.80
C ILE A 21 -10.15 16.30 13.61
N THR A 22 -9.14 15.74 12.94
CA THR A 22 -7.87 15.36 13.55
C THR A 22 -6.74 15.41 12.53
N HIS A 23 -5.51 15.55 13.00
CA HIS A 23 -4.29 15.42 12.21
C HIS A 23 -3.66 14.02 12.34
N GLU A 24 -4.16 13.19 13.26
CA GLU A 24 -3.63 11.85 13.50
C GLU A 24 -4.28 10.82 12.57
N MET A 25 -3.53 10.36 11.56
CA MET A 25 -4.02 9.36 10.61
C MET A 25 -4.34 8.00 11.26
N SER A 26 -3.66 7.65 12.36
CA SER A 26 -3.94 6.42 13.12
C SER A 26 -5.33 6.41 13.76
N VAL A 27 -5.91 7.58 14.04
CA VAL A 27 -7.29 7.72 14.53
C VAL A 27 -8.28 7.54 13.39
N ILE A 28 -8.00 8.15 12.24
CA ILE A 28 -8.82 8.07 11.03
C ILE A 28 -8.93 6.61 10.56
N GLN A 29 -7.80 5.91 10.50
CA GLN A 29 -7.71 4.49 10.14
C GLN A 29 -8.63 3.58 10.99
N LYS A 30 -8.80 3.90 12.28
CA LYS A 30 -9.49 3.02 13.23
C LYS A 30 -11.01 3.18 13.25
N ILE A 31 -11.53 4.38 13.00
CA ILE A 31 -12.92 4.74 13.35
C ILE A 31 -13.68 5.33 12.18
N CYS A 32 -12.99 6.02 11.27
CA CYS A 32 -13.64 6.72 10.18
C CYS A 32 -13.94 5.77 9.01
N HIS A 33 -15.06 5.99 8.33
CA HIS A 33 -15.40 5.27 7.09
C HIS A 33 -14.95 6.05 5.86
N LYS A 34 -15.06 7.38 5.94
CA LYS A 34 -14.65 8.34 4.91
C LYS A 34 -13.76 9.41 5.52
N VAL A 35 -12.90 9.99 4.70
CA VAL A 35 -11.99 11.07 5.10
C VAL A 35 -11.96 12.12 4.00
N ALA A 36 -11.80 13.38 4.41
CA ALA A 36 -11.49 14.49 3.53
C ALA A 36 -10.22 15.17 4.06
N VAL A 37 -9.22 15.33 3.20
CA VAL A 37 -7.98 16.03 3.50
C VAL A 37 -8.11 17.46 3.02
N MET A 38 -7.74 18.40 3.88
CA MET A 38 -7.82 19.83 3.59
C MET A 38 -6.43 20.47 3.61
N GLN A 39 -6.20 21.39 2.68
CA GLN A 39 -5.02 22.26 2.65
C GLN A 39 -5.45 23.66 2.24
N ALA A 40 -4.94 24.69 2.92
CA ALA A 40 -5.23 26.09 2.63
C ALA A 40 -6.75 26.40 2.50
N GLY A 41 -7.57 25.81 3.38
CA GLY A 41 -9.01 26.01 3.40
C GLY A 41 -9.80 25.29 2.30
N ARG A 42 -9.18 24.39 1.53
CA ARG A 42 -9.85 23.62 0.47
C ARG A 42 -9.70 22.13 0.70
N ILE A 43 -10.73 21.36 0.35
CA ILE A 43 -10.64 19.89 0.29
C ILE A 43 -9.77 19.55 -0.92
N VAL A 44 -8.62 18.94 -0.68
CA VAL A 44 -7.68 18.52 -1.72
C VAL A 44 -7.89 17.06 -2.13
N GLU A 45 -8.45 16.24 -1.24
CA GLU A 45 -8.74 14.84 -1.51
C GLU A 45 -9.85 14.33 -0.58
N GLN A 46 -10.71 13.44 -1.06
CA GLN A 46 -11.80 12.85 -0.29
C GLN A 46 -12.13 11.46 -0.81
N GLY A 47 -12.43 10.52 0.09
CA GLY A 47 -12.81 9.16 -0.29
C GLY A 47 -12.96 8.22 0.88
N ALA A 48 -13.03 6.92 0.59
CA ALA A 48 -12.97 5.90 1.63
C ALA A 48 -11.59 5.89 2.29
N VAL A 49 -11.55 5.62 3.59
CA VAL A 49 -10.27 5.60 4.34
C VAL A 49 -9.29 4.61 3.71
N PHE A 50 -9.74 3.40 3.39
CA PHE A 50 -8.89 2.42 2.73
C PHE A 50 -8.25 2.94 1.43
N ASP A 51 -9.05 3.56 0.54
CA ASP A 51 -8.56 4.00 -0.77
C ASP A 51 -7.53 5.11 -0.65
N LEU A 52 -7.72 6.07 0.27
CA LEU A 52 -6.75 7.14 0.51
C LEU A 52 -5.44 6.62 1.12
N PHE A 53 -5.52 5.57 1.94
CA PHE A 53 -4.31 4.95 2.52
C PHE A 53 -3.60 4.04 1.52
N ALA A 54 -4.33 3.40 0.61
CA ALA A 54 -3.78 2.52 -0.41
C ALA A 54 -3.16 3.30 -1.58
N GLN A 55 -3.84 4.35 -2.05
CA GLN A 55 -3.47 5.09 -3.25
C GLN A 55 -3.78 6.60 -3.10
N PRO A 56 -3.07 7.31 -2.21
CA PRO A 56 -3.23 8.75 -2.07
C PRO A 56 -2.86 9.45 -3.38
N GLN A 57 -3.75 10.29 -3.90
CA GLN A 57 -3.54 11.02 -5.15
C GLN A 57 -2.87 12.38 -4.94
N HIS A 58 -3.12 13.02 -3.79
CA HIS A 58 -2.57 14.33 -3.48
C HIS A 58 -1.30 14.22 -2.63
N PRO A 59 -0.23 15.01 -2.89
CA PRO A 59 1.03 14.96 -2.14
C PRO A 59 0.86 15.16 -0.63
N VAL A 60 -0.08 16.01 -0.23
CA VAL A 60 -0.39 16.24 1.19
C VAL A 60 -1.01 14.99 1.83
N THR A 61 -1.95 14.34 1.16
CA THR A 61 -2.52 13.07 1.64
C THR A 61 -1.43 12.02 1.77
N ALA A 62 -0.55 11.89 0.77
CA ALA A 62 0.57 10.96 0.80
C ALA A 62 1.50 11.23 2.00
N SER A 63 1.83 12.49 2.28
CA SER A 63 2.63 12.87 3.45
C SER A 63 1.98 12.44 4.78
N PHE A 64 0.66 12.60 4.91
CA PHE A 64 -0.04 12.16 6.12
C PHE A 64 -0.08 10.63 6.24
N VAL A 65 -0.38 9.92 5.15
CA VAL A 65 -0.50 8.46 5.12
C VAL A 65 0.83 7.77 5.47
N GLN A 66 1.97 8.37 5.09
CA GLN A 66 3.31 7.89 5.44
C GLN A 66 3.57 7.75 6.95
N SER A 67 2.78 8.41 7.81
CA SER A 67 2.88 8.25 9.27
C SER A 67 2.30 6.93 9.78
N VAL A 68 1.50 6.24 8.97
CA VAL A 68 0.82 4.99 9.31
C VAL A 68 1.30 3.85 8.42
N VAL A 69 1.44 4.11 7.13
CA VAL A 69 1.87 3.14 6.13
C VAL A 69 3.37 3.34 5.88
N HIS A 70 4.18 2.35 6.28
CA HIS A 70 5.63 2.40 6.13
C HIS A 70 6.05 1.88 4.76
N ASP A 71 5.79 2.67 3.72
CA ASP A 71 6.07 2.30 2.33
C ASP A 71 7.39 2.89 1.78
N ARG A 72 8.11 3.66 2.61
CA ARG A 72 9.39 4.27 2.26
C ARG A 72 10.47 3.23 2.09
N LEU A 73 11.21 3.37 0.99
CA LEU A 73 12.36 2.54 0.70
C LEU A 73 13.50 2.81 1.71
N PRO A 74 14.00 1.78 2.42
CA PRO A 74 15.19 1.94 3.25
C PRO A 74 16.37 2.40 2.40
N GLN A 75 17.20 3.32 2.92
CA GLN A 75 18.35 3.88 2.19
C GLN A 75 19.29 2.80 1.65
N ARG A 76 19.51 1.72 2.41
CA ARG A 76 20.34 0.59 1.97
C ARG A 76 19.82 -0.05 0.68
N VAL A 77 18.50 -0.24 0.57
CA VAL A 77 17.87 -0.83 -0.60
C VAL A 77 17.96 0.13 -1.78
N ALA A 78 17.72 1.43 -1.55
CA ALA A 78 17.91 2.46 -2.57
C ALA A 78 19.34 2.46 -3.14
N SER A 79 20.35 2.31 -2.28
CA SER A 79 21.76 2.22 -2.72
C SER A 79 22.07 0.95 -3.51
N LEU A 80 21.40 -0.18 -3.22
CA LEU A 80 21.56 -1.41 -4.00
C LEU A 80 20.97 -1.25 -5.40
N LEU A 81 19.79 -0.66 -5.51
CA LEU A 81 19.14 -0.38 -6.80
C LEU A 81 19.99 0.51 -7.70
N GLN A 82 20.66 1.52 -7.14
CA GLN A 82 21.54 2.41 -7.91
C GLN A 82 22.79 1.71 -8.46
N ARG A 83 23.29 0.67 -7.79
CA ARG A 83 24.52 -0.04 -8.20
C ARG A 83 24.32 -0.94 -9.41
N ASP A 84 23.18 -1.63 -9.46
CA ASP A 84 22.81 -2.52 -10.58
C ASP A 84 22.00 -1.82 -11.67
N ASN A 85 21.97 -0.48 -11.68
CA ASN A 85 21.18 0.33 -12.60
C ASN A 85 19.67 -0.04 -12.60
N GLY A 86 19.16 -0.49 -11.44
CA GLY A 86 17.78 -0.92 -11.28
C GLY A 86 17.40 -2.13 -12.13
N ALA A 87 18.37 -2.91 -12.65
CA ALA A 87 18.10 -3.99 -13.59
C ALA A 87 17.02 -4.95 -13.05
N ARG A 88 15.82 -4.79 -13.62
CA ARG A 88 14.59 -5.56 -13.34
C ARG A 88 14.11 -5.52 -11.88
N ALA A 89 14.39 -4.43 -11.17
CA ALA A 89 13.74 -4.15 -9.90
C ALA A 89 12.33 -3.61 -10.14
N ILE A 90 11.34 -4.24 -9.51
CA ILE A 90 9.94 -3.83 -9.57
C ILE A 90 9.37 -3.70 -8.16
N ARG A 91 8.59 -2.64 -7.97
CA ARG A 91 7.74 -2.45 -6.80
C ARG A 91 6.39 -3.11 -7.08
N LEU A 92 6.01 -4.02 -6.19
CA LEU A 92 4.74 -4.72 -6.16
C LEU A 92 3.89 -4.15 -5.03
N GLU A 93 2.68 -3.71 -5.33
CA GLU A 93 1.70 -3.27 -4.34
C GLU A 93 0.55 -4.28 -4.26
N PHE A 94 0.35 -4.84 -3.07
CA PHE A 94 -0.66 -5.85 -2.76
C PHE A 94 -1.77 -5.21 -1.95
N ILE A 95 -3.00 -5.24 -2.48
CA ILE A 95 -4.16 -4.55 -1.88
C ILE A 95 -5.26 -5.57 -1.62
N GLY A 96 -5.61 -5.80 -0.35
CA GLY A 96 -6.74 -6.66 0.02
C GLY A 96 -6.49 -8.14 -0.28
N ALA A 97 -7.30 -8.74 -1.17
CA ALA A 97 -7.33 -10.19 -1.41
C ALA A 97 -6.06 -10.73 -2.09
N THR A 98 -5.38 -9.92 -2.90
CA THR A 98 -4.13 -10.28 -3.58
C THR A 98 -2.99 -10.56 -2.59
N ALA A 99 -3.06 -10.00 -1.37
CA ALA A 99 -2.07 -10.26 -0.32
C ALA A 99 -2.12 -11.71 0.23
N GLN A 100 -3.18 -12.47 -0.05
CA GLN A 100 -3.36 -13.85 0.43
C GLN A 100 -2.98 -14.91 -0.62
N GLN A 101 -2.62 -14.49 -1.83
CA GLN A 101 -2.27 -15.39 -2.92
C GLN A 101 -0.75 -15.67 -2.96
N PRO A 102 -0.30 -16.91 -3.26
CA PRO A 102 1.11 -17.29 -3.30
C PRO A 102 1.82 -16.85 -4.58
N ILE A 103 1.67 -15.57 -4.92
CA ILE A 103 2.07 -14.98 -6.21
C ILE A 103 3.55 -15.21 -6.52
N ILE A 104 4.43 -14.97 -5.55
CA ILE A 104 5.89 -15.15 -5.74
C ILE A 104 6.24 -16.59 -6.11
N ASN A 105 5.60 -17.58 -5.47
CA ASN A 105 5.87 -18.98 -5.77
C ASN A 105 5.36 -19.39 -7.17
N HIS A 106 4.26 -18.79 -7.64
CA HIS A 106 3.80 -19.00 -9.02
C HIS A 106 4.81 -18.44 -10.03
N LEU A 107 5.38 -17.25 -9.80
CA LEU A 107 6.40 -16.69 -10.69
C LEU A 107 7.60 -17.64 -10.84
N ILE A 108 8.12 -18.14 -9.73
CA ILE A 108 9.29 -19.03 -9.71
C ILE A 108 9.01 -20.34 -10.46
N ARG A 109 7.82 -20.92 -10.29
CA ARG A 109 7.47 -22.23 -10.85
C ARG A 109 7.02 -22.19 -12.31
N GLU A 110 6.28 -21.16 -12.71
CA GLU A 110 5.62 -21.11 -14.02
C GLU A 110 6.47 -20.40 -15.08
N TYR A 111 7.32 -19.45 -14.67
CA TYR A 111 8.11 -18.62 -15.58
C TYR A 111 9.63 -18.85 -15.45
N ALA A 112 10.06 -19.82 -14.63
CA ALA A 112 11.47 -20.14 -14.41
C ALA A 112 12.35 -18.91 -14.07
N VAL A 113 11.77 -17.94 -13.36
CA VAL A 113 12.47 -16.74 -12.89
C VAL A 113 12.92 -16.90 -11.45
N GLU A 114 14.09 -16.36 -11.12
CA GLU A 114 14.50 -16.19 -9.75
C GLU A 114 13.98 -14.86 -9.22
N VAL A 115 13.44 -14.87 -8.00
CA VAL A 115 12.91 -13.68 -7.33
C VAL A 115 13.76 -13.37 -6.13
N ASN A 116 14.44 -12.23 -6.15
CA ASN A 116 15.17 -11.71 -5.01
C ASN A 116 14.36 -10.60 -4.33
N ILE A 117 14.00 -10.78 -3.05
CA ILE A 117 13.21 -9.79 -2.29
C ILE A 117 14.16 -8.81 -1.63
N LEU A 118 14.19 -7.58 -2.13
CA LEU A 118 15.05 -6.51 -1.62
C LEU A 118 14.41 -5.78 -0.42
N PHE A 119 13.08 -5.64 -0.44
CA PHE A 119 12.32 -5.00 0.63
C PHE A 119 10.90 -5.55 0.67
N ALA A 120 10.33 -5.71 1.86
CA ALA A 120 8.93 -6.03 2.04
C ALA A 120 8.39 -5.32 3.28
N SER A 121 7.21 -4.72 3.16
CA SER A 121 6.49 -4.05 4.23
C SER A 121 5.01 -4.35 4.11
N MET A 122 4.35 -4.60 5.23
CA MET A 122 2.91 -4.85 5.30
C MET A 122 2.31 -4.00 6.41
N SER A 123 1.14 -3.43 6.14
CA SER A 123 0.39 -2.63 7.08
C SER A 123 -1.09 -3.01 6.98
N GLU A 124 -1.76 -3.13 8.12
CA GLU A 124 -3.18 -3.45 8.16
C GLU A 124 -3.99 -2.16 8.24
N VAL A 125 -4.90 -1.91 7.30
CA VAL A 125 -5.81 -0.76 7.27
C VAL A 125 -7.24 -1.27 7.22
N GLN A 126 -8.02 -1.00 8.27
CA GLN A 126 -9.42 -1.42 8.38
C GLN A 126 -9.65 -2.93 8.15
N GLY A 127 -8.78 -3.79 8.71
CA GLY A 127 -8.87 -5.24 8.55
C GLY A 127 -8.43 -5.77 7.18
N ARG A 128 -7.89 -4.90 6.31
CA ARG A 128 -7.37 -5.25 4.98
C ARG A 128 -5.87 -5.02 4.95
N ILE A 129 -5.14 -5.93 4.32
CA ILE A 129 -3.68 -5.83 4.18
C ILE A 129 -3.34 -4.89 3.02
N LEU A 130 -2.44 -3.96 3.28
CA LEU A 130 -1.70 -3.18 2.30
C LEU A 130 -0.23 -3.60 2.38
N GLY A 131 0.26 -4.22 1.32
CA GLY A 131 1.63 -4.69 1.21
C GLY A 131 2.39 -3.97 0.12
N PHE A 132 3.65 -3.67 0.38
CA PHE A 132 4.59 -3.17 -0.62
C PHE A 132 5.82 -4.07 -0.60
N MET A 133 6.23 -4.53 -1.77
CA MET A 133 7.43 -5.33 -1.92
C MET A 133 8.25 -4.78 -3.07
N ILE A 134 9.57 -4.78 -2.91
CA ILE A 134 10.49 -4.50 -4.00
C ILE A 134 11.26 -5.78 -4.23
N VAL A 135 11.12 -6.28 -5.44
CA VAL A 135 11.74 -7.52 -5.88
C VAL A 135 12.58 -7.26 -7.12
N GLN A 136 13.65 -8.03 -7.25
CA GLN A 136 14.43 -8.11 -8.46
C GLN A 136 14.11 -9.45 -9.12
N LEU A 137 13.72 -9.41 -10.39
CA LEU A 137 13.49 -10.61 -11.20
C LEU A 137 14.74 -10.92 -12.02
N LEU A 138 15.29 -12.11 -11.85
CA LEU A 138 16.44 -12.61 -12.61
C LEU A 138 16.01 -13.78 -13.50
N GLY A 139 16.49 -13.80 -14.74
CA GLY A 139 16.15 -14.82 -15.73
C GLY A 139 16.26 -14.30 -17.17
N GLU A 140 15.74 -15.05 -18.13
CA GLU A 140 15.63 -14.60 -19.52
C GLU A 140 14.66 -13.40 -19.63
N PRO A 141 14.94 -12.39 -20.50
CA PRO A 141 14.09 -11.22 -20.66
C PRO A 141 12.62 -11.55 -20.90
N ASP A 142 12.36 -12.46 -21.85
CA ASP A 142 11.01 -12.85 -22.26
C ASP A 142 10.22 -13.47 -21.09
N GLU A 143 10.87 -14.30 -20.27
CA GLU A 143 10.21 -14.92 -19.11
C GLU A 143 9.95 -13.90 -18.00
N THR A 144 10.88 -12.95 -17.77
CA THR A 144 10.63 -11.87 -16.81
C THR A 144 9.48 -10.96 -17.23
N ASP A 145 9.34 -10.67 -18.54
CA ASP A 145 8.26 -9.83 -19.05
C ASP A 145 6.90 -10.55 -18.98
N ARG A 146 6.88 -11.87 -19.25
CA ARG A 146 5.69 -12.71 -19.06
C ARG A 146 5.27 -12.77 -17.59
N ALA A 147 6.23 -12.91 -16.68
CA ALA A 147 5.99 -12.90 -15.24
C ALA A 147 5.42 -11.55 -14.76
N ILE A 148 5.95 -10.43 -15.25
CA ILE A 148 5.43 -9.08 -14.96
C ILE A 148 4.00 -8.91 -15.49
N THR A 149 3.72 -9.41 -16.69
CA THR A 149 2.38 -9.34 -17.29
C THR A 149 1.37 -10.12 -16.43
N HIS A 150 1.71 -11.34 -16.00
CA HIS A 150 0.85 -12.14 -15.12
C HIS A 150 0.56 -11.46 -13.77
N LEU A 151 1.54 -10.78 -13.20
CA LEU A 151 1.36 -10.01 -11.97
C LEU A 151 0.31 -8.90 -12.14
N ALA A 152 0.35 -8.18 -13.27
CA ALA A 152 -0.61 -7.14 -13.57
C ALA A 152 -2.03 -7.72 -13.72
N ASP A 153 -2.16 -8.86 -14.39
CA ASP A 153 -3.43 -9.58 -14.56
C ASP A 153 -3.99 -10.11 -13.23
N ALA A 154 -3.13 -10.49 -12.28
CA ALA A 154 -3.50 -10.88 -10.92
C ALA A 154 -3.94 -9.69 -10.03
N GLY A 155 -3.94 -8.48 -10.57
CA GLY A 155 -4.32 -7.26 -9.85
C GLY A 155 -3.24 -6.72 -8.92
N VAL A 156 -1.98 -7.16 -9.08
CA VAL A 156 -0.84 -6.54 -8.41
C VAL A 156 -0.47 -5.28 -9.17
N LYS A 157 -0.41 -4.14 -8.48
CA LYS A 157 0.09 -2.91 -9.11
C LYS A 157 1.61 -2.95 -9.16
N ILE A 158 2.17 -2.67 -10.33
CA ILE A 158 3.61 -2.76 -10.60
C ILE A 158 4.15 -1.38 -10.93
N THR A 159 5.31 -1.01 -10.38
CA THR A 159 6.05 0.20 -10.74
C THR A 159 7.53 -0.13 -10.86
N HIS A 160 8.19 0.29 -11.94
CA HIS A 160 9.63 0.13 -12.10
C HIS A 160 10.37 1.09 -11.17
N VAL A 161 11.43 0.61 -10.50
CA VAL A 161 12.18 1.34 -9.46
C VAL A 161 13.59 1.67 -9.92
#